data_AF-A0A7X7MDI5-F1
#
_entry.id   AF-A0A7X7MDI5-F1
#
_cell.length_a   1.000
_cell.length_b   1.000
_cell.length_c   1.000
_cell.angle_alpha   90.00
_cell.angle_beta   90.00
_cell.angle_gamma   90.00
#
_symmetry.space_group_name_H-M   'P 1'
#
loop_
_entity.id
_entity.type
_entity.pdbx_description
1 polymer ?
#
loop_
_entity_poly.entity_id
_entity_poly.type
_entity_poly.pdbx_seq_one_letter_code
_entity_poly.pdbx_strand_id
1 'polypeptide(L)'
;MSRSVADPSAAWQGRPPGGDARGRTPVPAGEQAQAMEAARRNEARVAAVPYARRLLLLPHCLRRVDRCRAREVGFQYLCADCDACPVGPIRRKAAALGYLGVCVLKGGRAIIRLIEDQRPGAVLGVACLAEGVAGIEVCERLGIPVAFLPLSKDGCANTEVDLDACFRFLEALTEAAPLP
;
A
#
# COMPACT_ATOMS: atom_id res chain seq x y z
N MET A 1 -39.36 -22.34 41.74
CA MET A 1 -38.65 -21.09 42.04
C MET A 1 -37.32 -21.11 41.28
N SER A 2 -37.24 -20.27 40.25
CA SER A 2 -36.08 -19.79 39.47
C SER A 2 -34.90 -20.75 39.21
N ARG A 3 -34.87 -21.32 38.00
CA ARG A 3 -33.60 -21.69 37.33
C ARG A 3 -32.91 -20.40 36.92
N SER A 4 -31.77 -20.09 37.53
CA SER A 4 -30.93 -18.96 37.12
C SER A 4 -30.38 -19.24 35.72
N VAL A 5 -30.75 -18.39 34.77
CA VAL A 5 -30.21 -18.40 33.41
C VAL A 5 -28.82 -17.78 33.51
N ALA A 6 -27.79 -18.54 33.14
CA ALA A 6 -26.44 -18.01 33.03
C ALA A 6 -26.43 -16.88 32.00
N ASP A 7 -25.98 -15.70 32.45
CA ASP A 7 -25.87 -14.49 31.67
C ASP A 7 -24.85 -14.68 30.52
N PRO A 8 -25.26 -14.57 29.24
CA PRO A 8 -24.36 -14.70 28.10
C PRO A 8 -23.40 -13.49 27.92
N SER A 9 -23.35 -12.54 28.85
CA SER A 9 -22.48 -11.35 28.77
C SER A 9 -21.03 -11.58 29.20
N ALA A 10 -20.66 -12.76 29.72
CA ALA A 10 -19.30 -13.04 30.21
C ALA A 10 -18.31 -13.51 29.12
N ALA A 11 -18.49 -13.07 27.87
CA ALA A 11 -17.53 -13.32 26.80
C ALA A 11 -16.61 -12.11 26.59
N TRP A 12 -15.35 -12.31 26.99
CA TRP A 12 -14.16 -11.62 26.48
C TRP A 12 -13.76 -10.27 27.13
N GLN A 13 -13.26 -10.34 28.36
CA GLN A 13 -12.40 -9.31 28.95
C GLN A 13 -10.93 -9.65 28.67
N GLY A 14 -10.37 -9.19 27.55
CA GLY A 14 -8.92 -9.34 27.33
C GLY A 14 -8.47 -9.02 25.91
N ARG A 15 -7.99 -7.80 25.68
CA ARG A 15 -7.23 -7.45 24.47
C ARG A 15 -5.97 -8.35 24.42
N PRO A 16 -5.71 -9.12 23.34
CA PRO A 16 -4.47 -9.87 23.22
C PRO A 16 -3.30 -8.88 23.18
N PRO A 17 -2.20 -9.17 23.89
CA PRO A 17 -1.03 -8.30 23.87
C PRO A 17 -0.44 -8.29 22.45
N GLY A 18 -0.35 -7.10 21.84
CA GLY A 18 0.43 -6.89 20.61
C GLY A 18 -0.32 -6.42 19.36
N GLY A 19 -1.65 -6.24 19.37
CA GLY A 19 -2.38 -5.72 18.20
C GLY A 19 -2.27 -4.19 18.00
N ASP A 20 -2.27 -3.73 16.74
CA ASP A 20 -2.35 -2.29 16.42
C ASP A 20 -3.68 -1.66 16.91
N ALA A 21 -3.84 -0.35 16.75
CA ALA A 21 -5.05 0.37 17.18
C ALA A 21 -6.38 -0.16 16.58
N ARG A 22 -6.32 -1.03 15.56
CA ARG A 22 -7.46 -1.70 14.92
C ARG A 22 -7.60 -3.17 15.30
N GLY A 23 -6.81 -3.69 16.25
CA GLY A 23 -6.83 -5.09 16.64
C GLY A 23 -6.27 -6.04 15.58
N ARG A 24 -5.49 -5.53 14.62
CA ARG A 24 -4.76 -6.40 13.69
C ARG A 24 -3.48 -6.88 14.36
N THR A 25 -3.29 -8.18 14.41
CA THR A 25 -2.05 -8.80 14.85
C THR A 25 -0.93 -8.34 13.90
N PRO A 26 0.26 -7.96 14.41
CA PRO A 26 1.41 -7.68 13.58
C PRO A 26 1.70 -8.90 12.70
N VAL A 27 1.99 -8.66 11.42
CA VAL A 27 2.45 -9.71 10.50
C VAL A 27 3.71 -10.35 11.11
N PRO A 28 3.73 -11.67 11.36
CA PRO A 28 4.88 -12.35 11.94
C PRO A 28 6.15 -12.13 11.10
N ALA A 29 7.29 -11.89 11.74
CA ALA A 29 8.57 -11.55 11.08
C ALA A 29 8.97 -12.49 9.92
N GLY A 30 8.64 -13.78 9.98
CA GLY A 30 8.89 -14.73 8.89
C GLY A 30 8.04 -14.44 7.64
N GLU A 31 6.78 -14.07 7.82
CA GLU A 31 5.86 -13.65 6.76
C GLU A 31 6.29 -12.30 6.16
N GLN A 32 6.84 -11.41 7.00
CA GLN A 32 7.41 -10.13 6.58
C GLN A 32 8.58 -10.32 5.60
N ALA A 33 9.51 -11.20 5.95
CA ALA A 33 10.67 -11.52 5.12
C ALA A 33 10.26 -12.16 3.79
N GLN A 34 9.30 -13.10 3.83
CA GLN A 34 8.79 -13.76 2.63
C GLN A 34 8.10 -12.78 1.67
N ALA A 35 7.31 -11.84 2.19
CA ALA A 35 6.66 -10.81 1.38
C ALA A 35 7.66 -9.83 0.77
N MET A 36 8.69 -9.44 1.51
CA MET A 36 9.78 -8.61 0.99
C MET A 36 10.60 -9.34 -0.08
N GLU A 37 10.80 -10.65 0.06
CA GLU A 37 11.44 -11.48 -0.95
C GLU A 37 10.57 -11.61 -2.21
N ALA A 38 9.26 -11.82 -2.05
CA ALA A 38 8.31 -11.85 -3.16
C ALA A 38 8.28 -10.52 -3.93
N ALA A 39 8.31 -9.40 -3.21
CA ALA A 39 8.44 -8.07 -3.82
C ALA A 39 9.72 -7.96 -4.66
N ARG A 40 10.88 -8.40 -4.11
CA ARG A 40 12.16 -8.40 -4.83
C ARG A 40 12.17 -9.28 -6.07
N ARG A 41 11.56 -10.46 -6.02
CA ARG A 41 11.47 -11.39 -7.17
C ARG A 41 10.71 -10.78 -8.36
N ASN A 42 9.79 -9.85 -8.10
CA ASN A 42 8.98 -9.22 -9.13
C ASN A 42 9.58 -7.90 -9.67
N GLU A 43 10.62 -7.35 -9.04
CA GLU A 43 11.23 -6.07 -9.44
C GLU A 43 11.65 -6.07 -10.92
N ALA A 44 12.33 -7.11 -11.39
CA ALA A 44 12.73 -7.22 -12.80
C ALA A 44 11.53 -7.26 -13.77
N ARG A 45 10.44 -7.92 -13.37
CA ARG A 45 9.21 -8.01 -14.17
C ARG A 45 8.49 -6.67 -14.24
N VAL A 46 8.46 -5.93 -13.12
CA VAL A 46 7.94 -4.55 -13.09
C VAL A 46 8.83 -3.63 -13.91
N ALA A 47 10.16 -3.80 -13.83
CA ALA A 47 11.12 -2.98 -14.56
C ALA A 47 11.02 -3.13 -16.07
N ALA A 48 10.68 -4.34 -16.56
CA ALA A 48 10.45 -4.61 -17.97
C ALA A 48 9.15 -4.00 -18.54
N VAL A 49 8.27 -3.43 -17.70
CA VAL A 49 7.04 -2.76 -18.16
C VAL A 49 7.33 -1.27 -18.33
N PRO A 50 7.00 -0.59 -19.44
CA PRO A 50 7.23 0.85 -19.57
C PRO A 50 6.46 1.68 -18.53
N TYR A 51 7.00 2.83 -18.10
CA TYR A 51 6.34 3.70 -17.10
C TYR A 51 4.88 4.02 -17.42
N ALA A 52 4.58 4.30 -18.69
CA ALA A 52 3.22 4.61 -19.16
C ALA A 52 2.21 3.47 -18.94
N ARG A 53 2.66 2.28 -18.54
CA ARG A 53 1.83 1.12 -18.18
C ARG A 53 1.94 0.73 -16.70
N ARG A 54 2.59 1.54 -15.87
CA ARG A 54 2.76 1.30 -14.42
C ARG A 54 1.77 2.13 -13.62
N LEU A 55 0.99 1.47 -12.77
CA LEU A 55 0.09 2.11 -11.83
C LEU A 55 0.73 2.18 -10.44
N LEU A 56 0.85 3.38 -9.88
CA LEU A 56 1.34 3.57 -8.51
C LEU A 56 0.17 3.67 -7.53
N LEU A 57 0.21 2.87 -6.46
CA LEU A 57 -0.77 2.87 -5.39
C LEU A 57 -0.14 3.42 -4.12
N LEU A 58 -0.75 4.47 -3.57
CA LEU A 58 -0.33 5.10 -2.33
C LEU A 58 -1.39 4.92 -1.24
N PRO A 59 -0.99 4.85 0.04
CA PRO A 59 -1.92 4.64 1.12
C PRO A 59 -2.43 5.99 1.64
N HIS A 60 -3.73 6.10 1.93
CA HIS A 60 -4.29 7.34 2.47
C HIS A 60 -3.73 7.75 3.83
N CYS A 61 -3.16 6.81 4.60
CA CYS A 61 -2.61 7.07 5.93
C CYS A 61 -1.36 7.98 5.92
N LEU A 62 -0.70 8.15 4.76
CA LEU A 62 0.37 9.14 4.56
C LEU A 62 -0.14 10.59 4.64
N ARG A 63 -1.46 10.80 4.50
CA ARG A 63 -2.05 12.13 4.60
C ARG A 63 -1.97 12.64 6.04
N ARG A 64 -1.68 13.93 6.18
CA ARG A 64 -1.91 14.69 7.41
C ARG A 64 -3.36 15.18 7.41
N VAL A 65 -4.27 14.48 8.09
CA VAL A 65 -5.73 14.70 7.97
C VAL A 65 -6.14 16.13 8.32
N ASP A 66 -5.44 16.76 9.27
CA ASP A 66 -5.63 18.14 9.73
C ASP A 66 -5.24 19.20 8.69
N ARG A 67 -4.37 18.87 7.72
CA ARG A 67 -3.83 19.83 6.74
C ARG A 67 -4.10 19.46 5.29
N CYS A 68 -4.30 18.18 5.01
CA CYS A 68 -4.44 17.65 3.67
C CYS A 68 -5.81 18.00 3.08
N ARG A 69 -5.80 18.68 1.93
CA ARG A 69 -7.01 19.12 1.22
C ARG A 69 -7.54 18.11 0.20
N ALA A 70 -7.09 16.85 0.27
CA ALA A 70 -7.47 15.82 -0.69
C ALA A 70 -8.94 15.42 -0.52
N ARG A 71 -9.69 15.41 -1.64
CA ARG A 71 -11.12 15.12 -1.69
C ARG A 71 -11.38 13.62 -1.76
N GLU A 72 -12.31 13.13 -0.98
CA GLU A 72 -12.75 11.74 -1.05
C GLU A 72 -13.62 11.48 -2.26
N VAL A 73 -13.34 10.42 -3.00
CA VAL A 73 -14.16 9.95 -4.13
C VAL A 73 -14.20 8.43 -4.10
N GLY A 74 -15.29 7.88 -3.57
CA GLY A 74 -15.48 6.43 -3.45
C GLY A 74 -14.40 5.76 -2.60
N PHE A 75 -13.61 4.87 -3.20
CA PHE A 75 -12.55 4.12 -2.51
C PHE A 75 -11.18 4.81 -2.52
N GLN A 76 -11.08 6.00 -3.11
CA GLN A 76 -9.84 6.74 -3.28
C GLN A 76 -9.95 8.18 -2.81
N TYR A 77 -8.80 8.84 -2.73
CA TYR A 77 -8.69 10.27 -2.51
C TYR A 77 -8.01 10.95 -3.68
N LEU A 78 -8.59 12.05 -4.14
CA LEU A 78 -8.00 12.93 -5.14
C LEU A 78 -7.09 13.93 -4.43
N CYS A 79 -5.79 13.78 -4.61
CA CYS A 79 -4.80 14.70 -4.07
C CYS A 79 -4.97 16.08 -4.70
N ALA A 80 -4.97 17.12 -3.86
CA ALA A 80 -5.10 18.52 -4.28
C ALA A 80 -3.75 19.24 -4.40
N ASP A 81 -2.63 18.49 -4.39
CA ASP A 81 -1.25 19.03 -4.44
C ASP A 81 -0.98 20.15 -3.43
N CYS A 82 -1.56 20.03 -2.23
CA CYS A 82 -1.47 21.02 -1.16
C CYS A 82 -0.16 20.99 -0.35
N ASP A 83 0.80 20.12 -0.71
CA ASP A 83 2.10 19.91 -0.06
C ASP A 83 2.10 19.63 1.46
N ALA A 84 0.93 19.34 2.04
CA ALA A 84 0.78 19.00 3.45
C ALA A 84 1.31 17.62 3.85
N CYS A 85 1.66 16.76 2.88
CA CYS A 85 2.13 15.40 3.12
C CYS A 85 2.98 14.85 1.97
N PRO A 86 3.67 13.71 2.17
CA PRO A 86 4.53 13.10 1.15
C PRO A 86 3.85 12.73 -0.18
N VAL A 87 2.51 12.58 -0.19
CA VAL A 87 1.75 12.15 -1.38
C VAL A 87 1.95 13.09 -2.57
N GLY A 88 1.96 14.41 -2.36
CA GLY A 88 2.13 15.40 -3.42
C GLY A 88 3.48 15.25 -4.14
N PRO A 89 4.61 15.32 -3.42
CA PRO A 89 5.93 15.05 -3.98
C PRO A 89 6.04 13.72 -4.72
N ILE A 90 5.53 12.62 -4.15
CA ILE A 90 5.55 11.28 -4.78
C ILE A 90 4.75 11.27 -6.10
N ARG A 91 3.56 11.89 -6.11
CA ARG A 91 2.74 12.02 -7.32
C ARG A 91 3.46 12.79 -8.42
N ARG A 92 4.08 13.92 -8.08
CA ARG A 92 4.85 14.72 -9.05
C ARG A 92 6.02 13.94 -9.61
N LYS A 93 6.73 13.17 -8.77
CA LYS A 93 7.83 12.32 -9.23
C LYS A 93 7.35 11.24 -10.20
N ALA A 94 6.28 10.51 -9.86
CA ALA A 94 5.71 9.48 -10.73
C ALA A 94 5.19 10.08 -12.05
N ALA A 95 4.56 11.26 -12.01
CA ALA A 95 4.14 11.98 -13.22
C ALA A 95 5.32 12.38 -14.11
N ALA A 96 6.42 12.87 -13.52
CA ALA A 96 7.64 13.23 -14.25
C ALA A 96 8.32 12.01 -14.91
N LEU A 97 8.18 10.82 -14.31
CA LEU A 97 8.64 9.55 -14.88
C LEU A 97 7.68 8.98 -15.94
N GLY A 98 6.48 9.53 -16.08
CA GLY A 98 5.49 9.08 -17.07
C GLY A 98 4.67 7.87 -16.62
N TYR A 99 4.42 7.69 -15.31
CA TYR A 99 3.54 6.63 -14.82
C TYR A 99 2.14 6.74 -15.42
N LEU A 100 1.48 5.59 -15.65
CA LEU A 100 0.07 5.53 -16.11
C LEU A 100 -0.84 6.37 -15.22
N GLY A 101 -0.61 6.30 -13.91
CA GLY A 101 -1.37 7.04 -12.93
C GLY A 101 -0.90 6.78 -11.50
N VAL A 102 -1.42 7.60 -10.59
CA VAL A 102 -1.21 7.44 -9.15
C VAL A 102 -2.55 7.49 -8.44
N CYS A 103 -2.89 6.42 -7.71
CA CYS A 103 -4.13 6.32 -6.95
C CYS A 103 -3.84 6.31 -5.45
N VAL A 104 -4.57 7.12 -4.68
CA VAL A 104 -4.44 7.17 -3.21
C VAL A 104 -5.60 6.41 -2.58
N LEU A 105 -5.35 5.26 -1.97
CA LEU A 105 -6.38 4.30 -1.61
C LEU A 105 -6.75 4.30 -0.13
N LYS A 106 -8.05 4.09 0.14
CA LYS A 106 -8.57 3.86 1.49
C LYS A 106 -8.17 2.48 2.05
N GLY A 107 -7.91 1.50 1.18
CA GLY A 107 -7.43 0.16 1.56
C GLY A 107 -7.29 -0.78 0.34
N GLY A 108 -6.69 -1.96 0.55
CA GLY A 108 -6.30 -2.88 -0.53
C GLY A 108 -7.42 -3.50 -1.36
N ARG A 109 -8.68 -3.51 -0.87
CA ARG A 109 -9.83 -4.05 -1.64
C ARG A 109 -10.07 -3.35 -2.99
N ALA A 110 -9.58 -2.12 -3.14
CA ALA A 110 -9.71 -1.36 -4.39
C ALA A 110 -8.80 -1.86 -5.53
N ILE A 111 -7.77 -2.66 -5.22
CA ILE A 111 -6.75 -3.08 -6.19
C ILE A 111 -7.37 -3.83 -7.38
N ILE A 112 -8.27 -4.78 -7.12
CA ILE A 112 -8.92 -5.59 -8.17
C ILE A 112 -9.62 -4.68 -9.19
N ARG A 113 -10.47 -3.77 -8.68
CA ARG A 113 -11.22 -2.83 -9.52
C ARG A 113 -10.30 -1.91 -10.33
N LEU A 114 -9.21 -1.42 -9.74
CA LEU A 114 -8.26 -0.57 -10.46
C LEU A 114 -7.54 -1.33 -11.59
N ILE A 115 -7.19 -2.59 -11.35
CA ILE A 115 -6.57 -3.44 -12.37
C ILE A 115 -7.56 -3.71 -13.51
N GLU A 116 -8.83 -3.99 -13.19
CA GLU A 116 -9.88 -4.21 -14.20
C GLU A 116 -10.17 -2.96 -15.03
N ASP A 117 -10.30 -1.80 -14.36
CA ASP A 117 -10.66 -0.52 -14.98
C ASP A 117 -9.49 0.06 -15.80
N GLN A 118 -8.27 0.04 -15.28
CA GLN A 118 -7.11 0.71 -15.89
C GLN A 118 -6.18 -0.22 -16.68
N ARG A 119 -6.28 -1.54 -16.46
CA ARG A 119 -5.47 -2.58 -17.12
C ARG A 119 -3.97 -2.26 -17.17
N PRO A 120 -3.34 -1.96 -16.02
CA PRO A 120 -1.92 -1.67 -15.97
C PRO A 120 -1.10 -2.89 -16.39
N GLY A 121 0.09 -2.65 -16.95
CA GLY A 121 1.08 -3.70 -17.19
C GLY A 121 1.82 -4.12 -15.93
N ALA A 122 1.93 -3.23 -14.94
CA ALA A 122 2.51 -3.51 -13.63
C ALA A 122 1.96 -2.56 -12.55
N VAL A 123 2.05 -2.99 -11.29
CA VAL A 123 1.65 -2.21 -10.12
C VAL A 123 2.86 -1.94 -9.22
N LEU A 124 2.98 -0.72 -8.73
CA LEU A 124 3.87 -0.39 -7.62
C LEU A 124 3.03 0.03 -6.42
N GLY A 125 3.37 -0.45 -5.24
CA GLY A 125 2.66 -0.14 -4.01
C GLY A 125 3.56 0.51 -2.96
N VAL A 126 3.05 1.52 -2.27
CA VAL A 126 3.55 1.96 -0.97
C VAL A 126 2.46 1.69 0.05
N ALA A 127 2.74 0.96 1.12
CA ALA A 127 1.75 0.65 2.16
C ALA A 127 2.41 0.11 3.43
N CYS A 128 1.61 -0.17 4.45
CA CYS A 128 2.07 -1.00 5.56
C CYS A 128 2.23 -2.44 5.10
N LEU A 129 2.99 -3.21 5.85
CA LEU A 129 3.38 -4.53 5.41
C LEU A 129 2.20 -5.48 5.18
N ALA A 130 1.20 -5.46 6.06
CA ALA A 130 0.00 -6.29 5.93
C ALA A 130 -0.77 -6.04 4.61
N GLU A 131 -0.94 -4.76 4.23
CA GLU A 131 -1.59 -4.41 2.97
C GLU A 131 -0.67 -4.68 1.77
N GLY A 132 0.65 -4.57 1.95
CA GLY A 132 1.64 -4.94 0.93
C GLY A 132 1.57 -6.42 0.57
N VAL A 133 1.58 -7.31 1.56
CA VAL A 133 1.47 -8.77 1.36
C VAL A 133 0.16 -9.12 0.63
N ALA A 134 -0.97 -8.63 1.14
CA ALA A 134 -2.28 -8.86 0.52
C ALA A 134 -2.35 -8.29 -0.90
N GLY A 135 -1.73 -7.14 -1.15
CA GLY A 135 -1.63 -6.54 -2.47
C GLY A 135 -0.82 -7.39 -3.46
N ILE A 136 0.28 -8.00 -2.99
CA ILE A 136 1.09 -8.92 -3.80
C ILE A 136 0.25 -10.14 -4.21
N GLU A 137 -0.39 -10.82 -3.26
CA GLU A 137 -1.22 -11.99 -3.52
C GLU A 137 -2.34 -11.69 -4.54
N VAL A 138 -3.00 -10.53 -4.40
CA VAL A 138 -4.05 -10.11 -5.33
C VAL A 138 -3.50 -9.89 -6.74
N CYS A 139 -2.36 -9.19 -6.88
CA CYS A 139 -1.78 -8.91 -8.19
C CYS A 139 -1.24 -10.20 -8.85
N GLU A 140 -0.62 -11.09 -8.09
CA GLU A 140 -0.13 -12.38 -8.58
C GLU A 140 -1.27 -13.26 -9.09
N ARG A 141 -2.39 -13.33 -8.35
CA ARG A 141 -3.60 -14.04 -8.81
C ARG A 141 -4.17 -13.46 -10.11
N LEU A 142 -4.02 -12.16 -10.33
CA LEU A 142 -4.46 -11.47 -11.54
C LEU A 142 -3.39 -11.48 -12.66
N GLY A 143 -2.23 -12.09 -12.43
CA GLY A 143 -1.14 -12.16 -13.40
C GLY A 143 -0.41 -10.83 -13.63
N ILE A 144 -0.55 -9.86 -12.73
CA ILE A 144 0.06 -8.53 -12.84
C ILE A 144 1.35 -8.48 -12.01
N PRO A 145 2.51 -8.16 -12.62
CA PRO A 145 3.75 -7.87 -11.90
C PRO A 145 3.54 -6.75 -10.86
N VAL A 146 4.06 -6.97 -9.65
CA VAL A 146 3.91 -6.02 -8.55
C VAL A 146 5.19 -5.89 -7.74
N ALA A 147 5.55 -4.66 -7.40
CA ALA A 147 6.62 -4.36 -6.45
C ALA A 147 6.07 -3.48 -5.33
N PHE A 148 6.65 -3.58 -4.14
CA PHE A 148 6.14 -2.91 -2.95
C PHE A 148 7.26 -2.32 -2.12
N LEU A 149 7.04 -1.09 -1.64
CA LEU A 149 7.89 -0.41 -0.66
C LEU A 149 7.12 -0.25 0.67
N PRO A 150 7.63 -0.82 1.77
CA PRO A 150 7.02 -0.60 3.08
C PRO A 150 7.16 0.85 3.55
N LEU A 151 6.19 1.29 4.34
CA LEU A 151 6.29 2.53 5.10
C LEU A 151 7.43 2.41 6.12
N SER A 152 8.17 3.51 6.33
CA SER A 152 9.17 3.58 7.41
C SER A 152 8.54 3.57 8.80
N LYS A 153 7.24 3.91 8.89
CA LYS A 153 6.43 3.83 10.10
C LYS A 153 5.00 3.47 9.76
N ASP A 154 4.57 2.32 10.28
CA ASP A 154 3.23 1.79 10.05
C ASP A 154 2.16 2.39 10.97
N GLY A 155 0.91 2.29 10.53
CA GLY A 155 -0.24 2.78 11.28
C GLY A 155 -1.46 3.04 10.40
N CYS A 156 -2.57 3.41 11.03
CA CYS A 156 -3.79 3.85 10.34
C CYS A 156 -3.78 5.35 10.03
N ALA A 157 -2.92 6.10 10.72
CA ALA A 157 -2.79 7.54 10.66
C ALA A 157 -1.36 7.90 11.09
N ASN A 158 -0.89 9.08 10.66
CA ASN A 158 0.45 9.58 10.99
C ASN A 158 1.57 8.62 10.59
N THR A 159 1.41 7.93 9.45
CA THR A 159 2.46 7.08 8.91
C THR A 159 3.53 7.91 8.23
N GLU A 160 4.68 7.29 8.02
CA GLU A 160 5.85 7.95 7.44
C GLU A 160 6.45 7.04 6.36
N VAL A 161 6.98 7.66 5.33
CA VAL A 161 7.75 7.01 4.27
C VAL A 161 9.05 7.77 4.09
N ASP A 162 10.15 7.05 3.93
CA ASP A 162 11.41 7.62 3.48
C ASP A 162 11.24 8.05 2.01
N LEU A 163 11.22 9.37 1.78
CA LEU A 163 11.02 9.93 0.45
C LEU A 163 12.16 9.61 -0.50
N ASP A 164 13.40 9.56 -0.02
CA ASP A 164 14.56 9.26 -0.86
C ASP A 164 14.53 7.79 -1.28
N ALA A 165 14.20 6.89 -0.35
CA ALA A 165 13.96 5.49 -0.67
C ALA A 165 12.78 5.32 -1.63
N CYS A 166 11.71 6.09 -1.45
CA CYS A 166 10.55 6.06 -2.33
C CYS A 166 10.91 6.52 -3.75
N PHE A 167 11.64 7.61 -3.90
CA PHE A 167 12.06 8.09 -5.21
C PHE A 167 12.99 7.10 -5.90
N ARG A 168 13.98 6.54 -5.18
CA ARG A 168 14.80 5.46 -5.71
C ARG A 168 13.97 4.24 -6.12
N PHE A 169 12.96 3.86 -5.33
CA PHE A 169 12.06 2.76 -5.68
C PHE A 169 11.27 3.02 -6.97
N LEU A 170 10.80 4.25 -7.19
CA LEU A 170 10.10 4.63 -8.42
C LEU A 170 11.03 4.70 -9.65
N GLU A 171 12.30 5.03 -9.44
CA GLU A 171 13.33 5.16 -10.47
C GLU A 171 13.99 3.82 -10.82
N ALA A 172 14.45 3.05 -9.83
CA ALA A 172 15.35 1.92 -9.99
C ALA A 172 14.74 0.74 -10.76
N LEU A 173 13.43 0.73 -10.93
CA LEU A 173 12.74 -0.25 -11.77
C LEU A 173 12.69 0.21 -13.23
N THR A 174 13.74 0.82 -13.80
CA THR A 174 13.80 1.19 -15.23
C THR A 174 14.23 0.03 -16.11
N GLU A 175 13.73 -0.01 -17.36
CA GLU A 175 14.34 -0.80 -18.43
C GLU A 175 15.84 -0.47 -18.53
N ALA A 176 16.68 -1.51 -18.48
CA ALA A 176 18.13 -1.51 -18.69
C ALA A 176 18.98 -0.59 -17.78
N ALA A 177 19.30 -1.07 -16.57
CA ALA A 177 20.68 -0.96 -16.09
C ALA A 177 21.44 -2.20 -16.61
N PRO A 178 22.61 -2.08 -17.26
CA PRO A 178 23.39 -3.26 -17.63
C PRO A 178 23.73 -4.04 -16.36
N LEU A 179 23.43 -5.35 -16.37
CA LEU A 179 23.91 -6.27 -15.36
C LEU A 179 25.45 -6.20 -15.31
N PRO A 180 26.08 -6.25 -14.13
CA PRO A 180 27.53 -6.37 -14.02
C PRO A 180 28.04 -7.68 -14.63
#